data_AF-A0A8J8D3X5-F1
#
_entry.id   AF-A0A8J8D3X5-F1
#
_cell.length_a   1.000
_cell.length_b   1.000
_cell.length_c   1.000
_cell.angle_alpha   90.00
_cell.angle_beta   90.00
_cell.angle_gamma   90.00
#
_symmetry.space_group_name_H-M   'P 1'
#
loop_
_entity.id
_entity.type
_entity.pdbx_description
1 polymer ?
#
loop_
_entity_poly.entity_id
_entity_poly.type
_entity_poly.pdbx_seq_one_letter_code
_entity_poly.pdbx_strand_id
1 'polypeptide(L)'
;MGVWMNLLLTSQLLSFSLKVVAGLALFLNWRRYRRDSLLLWALFFLSSSLSTVSDFTGLEVGIPLFHAAGVSFLVGGVVSLLDEEAVGVSTRSLKLVALTLPLTVSSYIILYASYVTKPVPIYISFGISGIFYTFAGVILWSVRRFYPRSGTLLSAVIILHGVHKMDYPFLRPVEWFAPIGFTLGAFFNVLEVIAFLQVVLSERFRHVGKTIGPDVIKKGVFIVPPDRFASYIEALSEFPVLAFTRKRDLPDKWEVHSLTTIEEPGNIGPTQLHRIIERTRSYLAEAHREGVTGVVVIEGLEYLMMYDDFRSLMKFLATLSDYVTLYGGMLLLVLDERSPSEKQLKTLRQVLNVGD
;
A
#
# COMPACT_ATOMS: atom_id res chain seq x y z
N MET A 1 -19.76 30.86 -33.98
CA MET A 1 -20.16 29.44 -33.87
C MET A 1 -19.00 28.49 -34.17
N GLY A 2 -18.26 28.67 -35.28
CA GLY A 2 -17.11 27.79 -35.64
C GLY A 2 -15.94 27.75 -34.64
N VAL A 3 -15.56 28.89 -34.04
CA VAL A 3 -14.44 28.94 -33.06
C VAL A 3 -14.73 28.12 -31.80
N TRP A 4 -15.94 28.21 -31.26
CA TRP A 4 -16.36 27.47 -30.07
C TRP A 4 -16.46 25.95 -30.32
N MET A 5 -16.94 25.56 -31.51
CA MET A 5 -16.97 24.16 -31.93
C MET A 5 -15.55 23.58 -32.07
N ASN A 6 -14.63 24.35 -32.66
CA ASN A 6 -13.24 23.94 -32.80
C ASN A 6 -12.54 23.79 -31.44
N LEU A 7 -12.83 24.68 -30.48
CA LEU A 7 -12.26 24.62 -29.13
C LEU A 7 -12.75 23.37 -28.38
N LEU A 8 -14.04 23.04 -28.47
CA LEU A 8 -14.62 21.85 -27.85
C LEU A 8 -13.97 20.57 -28.39
N LEU A 9 -13.94 20.40 -29.71
CA LEU A 9 -13.36 19.23 -30.37
C LEU A 9 -11.86 19.08 -30.05
N THR A 10 -11.12 20.19 -30.08
CA THR A 10 -9.69 20.19 -29.74
C THR A 10 -9.46 19.76 -28.29
N SER A 11 -10.28 20.26 -27.36
CA SER A 11 -10.19 19.92 -25.93
C SER A 11 -10.51 18.46 -25.66
N GLN A 12 -11.52 17.91 -26.34
CA GLN A 12 -11.90 16.50 -26.23
C GLN A 12 -10.83 15.58 -26.84
N LEU A 13 -10.27 15.91 -28.01
CA LEU A 13 -9.19 15.14 -28.64
C LEU A 13 -7.90 15.14 -27.82
N LEU A 14 -7.56 16.29 -27.24
CA LEU A 14 -6.43 16.41 -26.32
C LEU A 14 -6.65 15.55 -25.08
N SER A 15 -7.83 15.66 -24.45
CA SER A 15 -8.19 14.84 -23.29
C SER A 15 -8.14 13.35 -23.59
N PHE A 16 -8.68 12.91 -24.73
CA PHE A 16 -8.61 11.53 -25.20
C PHE A 16 -7.16 11.05 -25.33
N SER A 17 -6.33 11.80 -26.06
CA SER A 17 -4.93 11.44 -26.34
C SER A 17 -4.13 11.33 -25.04
N LEU A 18 -4.29 12.30 -24.13
CA LEU A 18 -3.64 12.30 -22.81
C LEU A 18 -4.01 11.07 -21.99
N LYS A 19 -5.30 10.72 -21.92
CA LYS A 19 -5.76 9.54 -21.18
C LYS A 19 -5.21 8.25 -21.75
N VAL A 20 -5.19 8.09 -23.08
CA VAL A 20 -4.62 6.89 -23.70
C VAL A 20 -3.13 6.77 -23.39
N VAL A 21 -2.36 7.86 -23.58
CA VAL A 21 -0.92 7.87 -23.30
C VAL A 21 -0.65 7.59 -21.82
N ALA A 22 -1.37 8.23 -20.91
CA ALA A 22 -1.22 8.01 -19.46
C ALA A 22 -1.58 6.57 -19.07
N GLY A 23 -2.69 6.04 -19.59
CA GLY A 23 -3.12 4.66 -19.36
C GLY A 23 -2.08 3.65 -19.82
N LEU A 24 -1.53 3.82 -21.03
CA LEU A 24 -0.46 2.96 -21.55
C LEU A 24 0.83 3.11 -20.74
N ALA A 25 1.24 4.33 -20.40
CA ALA A 25 2.44 4.58 -19.59
C ALA A 25 2.33 3.91 -18.21
N LEU A 26 1.20 4.03 -17.53
CA LEU A 26 0.95 3.38 -16.25
C LEU A 26 0.91 1.86 -16.37
N PHE A 27 0.30 1.33 -17.43
CA PHE A 27 0.29 -0.12 -17.69
C PHE A 27 1.70 -0.69 -17.94
N LEU A 28 2.54 0.03 -18.71
CA LEU A 28 3.93 -0.36 -18.93
C LEU A 28 4.74 -0.32 -17.62
N ASN A 29 4.53 0.68 -16.77
CA ASN A 29 5.13 0.75 -15.45
C ASN A 29 4.59 -0.34 -14.50
N TRP A 30 3.33 -0.74 -14.63
CA TRP A 30 2.77 -1.87 -13.87
C TRP A 30 3.51 -3.17 -14.17
N ARG A 31 3.84 -3.44 -15.45
CA ARG A 31 4.65 -4.61 -15.82
C ARG A 31 6.01 -4.64 -15.11
N ARG A 32 6.57 -3.47 -14.80
CA ARG A 32 7.87 -3.31 -14.12
C ARG A 32 7.77 -3.40 -12.60
N TYR A 33 6.83 -2.67 -11.98
CA TYR A 33 6.76 -2.53 -10.52
C TYR A 33 5.74 -3.44 -9.85
N ARG A 34 4.83 -4.07 -10.62
CA ARG A 34 3.80 -5.00 -10.14
C ARG A 34 2.90 -4.47 -9.01
N ARG A 35 2.74 -3.14 -8.92
CA ARG A 35 1.82 -2.48 -7.98
C ARG A 35 0.38 -2.48 -8.52
N ASP A 36 -0.56 -3.01 -7.75
CA ASP A 36 -1.98 -3.05 -8.11
C ASP A 36 -2.55 -1.66 -8.40
N SER A 37 -2.11 -0.63 -7.65
CA SER A 37 -2.49 0.76 -7.86
C SER A 37 -2.23 1.22 -9.31
N LEU A 38 -1.09 0.83 -9.91
CA LEU A 38 -0.76 1.18 -11.29
C LEU A 38 -1.70 0.53 -12.31
N LEU A 39 -2.06 -0.75 -12.11
CA LEU A 39 -2.97 -1.44 -13.01
C LEU A 39 -4.34 -0.78 -12.98
N LEU A 40 -4.84 -0.50 -11.79
CA LEU A 40 -6.13 0.14 -11.60
C LEU A 40 -6.12 1.57 -12.15
N TRP A 41 -5.07 2.36 -11.93
CA TRP A 41 -4.98 3.70 -12.53
C TRP A 41 -4.84 3.66 -14.06
N ALA A 42 -4.14 2.66 -14.61
CA ALA A 42 -4.10 2.45 -16.05
C ALA A 42 -5.50 2.19 -16.62
N LEU A 43 -6.26 1.29 -15.97
CA LEU A 43 -7.64 1.00 -16.33
C LEU A 43 -8.56 2.22 -16.15
N PHE A 44 -8.34 3.05 -15.12
CA PHE A 44 -9.06 4.32 -14.95
C PHE A 44 -8.91 5.23 -16.18
N PHE A 45 -7.68 5.47 -16.62
CA PHE A 45 -7.43 6.32 -17.78
C PHE A 45 -7.97 5.71 -19.08
N LEU A 46 -7.79 4.41 -19.29
CA LEU A 46 -8.29 3.72 -20.48
C LEU A 46 -9.83 3.70 -20.53
N SER A 47 -10.51 3.36 -19.44
CA SER A 47 -11.98 3.43 -19.36
C SER A 47 -12.48 4.87 -19.55
N SER A 48 -11.80 5.85 -18.96
CA SER A 48 -12.15 7.26 -19.15
C SER A 48 -11.95 7.74 -20.60
N SER A 49 -11.06 7.10 -21.37
CA SER A 49 -10.90 7.37 -22.81
C SER A 49 -12.03 6.73 -23.63
N LEU A 50 -12.50 5.54 -23.26
CA LEU A 50 -13.64 4.88 -23.90
C LEU A 50 -14.96 5.64 -23.71
N SER A 51 -15.11 6.35 -22.59
CA SER A 51 -16.22 7.29 -22.38
C SER A 51 -16.19 8.42 -23.44
N THR A 52 -15.01 8.96 -23.75
CA THR A 52 -14.85 9.97 -24.83
C THR A 52 -15.08 9.38 -26.22
N VAL A 53 -14.65 8.15 -26.47
CA VAL A 53 -14.97 7.45 -27.73
C VAL A 53 -16.49 7.27 -27.88
N SER A 54 -17.18 6.91 -26.79
CA SER A 54 -18.64 6.75 -26.80
C SER A 54 -19.37 8.05 -27.11
N ASP A 55 -18.85 9.19 -26.63
CA ASP A 55 -19.36 10.52 -26.98
C ASP A 55 -19.19 10.80 -28.48
N PHE A 56 -18.02 10.49 -29.06
CA PHE A 56 -17.79 10.67 -30.50
C PHE A 56 -18.60 9.74 -31.40
N THR A 57 -18.88 8.51 -30.96
CA THR A 57 -19.65 7.53 -31.74
C THR A 57 -21.16 7.63 -31.51
N GLY A 58 -21.62 8.49 -30.60
CA GLY A 58 -23.03 8.62 -30.24
C GLY A 58 -23.57 7.44 -29.40
N LEU A 59 -22.70 6.65 -28.78
CA LEU A 59 -23.10 5.56 -27.88
C LEU A 59 -23.48 6.11 -26.51
N GLU A 60 -24.72 6.60 -26.38
CA GLU A 60 -25.21 7.31 -25.18
C GLU A 60 -25.05 6.53 -23.87
N VAL A 61 -25.26 5.21 -23.90
CA VAL A 61 -25.10 4.32 -22.73
C VAL A 61 -23.62 4.11 -22.37
N GLY A 62 -22.73 4.14 -23.36
CA GLY A 62 -21.30 3.93 -23.17
C GLY A 62 -20.65 5.06 -22.35
N ILE A 63 -21.13 6.29 -22.51
CA ILE A 63 -20.61 7.47 -21.80
C ILE A 63 -20.64 7.28 -20.27
N PRO A 64 -21.81 7.12 -19.61
CA PRO A 64 -21.90 6.95 -18.17
C PRO A 64 -21.30 5.62 -17.70
N LEU A 65 -21.39 4.56 -18.49
CA LEU A 65 -20.87 3.25 -18.11
C LEU A 65 -19.34 3.23 -18.02
N PHE A 66 -18.64 3.68 -19.07
CA PHE A 66 -17.17 3.70 -19.07
C PHE A 66 -16.61 4.76 -18.13
N HIS A 67 -17.34 5.86 -17.92
CA HIS A 67 -16.97 6.85 -16.90
C HIS A 67 -17.03 6.26 -15.50
N ALA A 68 -18.14 5.58 -15.15
CA ALA A 68 -18.30 4.90 -13.88
C ALA A 68 -17.26 3.78 -13.67
N ALA A 69 -16.96 3.01 -14.72
CA ALA A 69 -15.90 2.02 -14.71
C ALA A 69 -14.54 2.68 -14.39
N GLY A 70 -14.25 3.80 -15.04
CA GLY A 70 -13.06 4.59 -14.76
C GLY A 70 -12.99 5.00 -13.29
N VAL A 71 -14.05 5.59 -12.75
CA VAL A 71 -14.10 6.04 -11.35
C VAL A 71 -13.95 4.87 -10.37
N SER A 72 -14.58 3.73 -10.63
CA SER A 72 -14.37 2.50 -9.87
C SER A 72 -12.89 2.12 -9.81
N PHE A 73 -12.19 2.14 -10.95
CA PHE A 73 -10.76 1.85 -11.00
C PHE A 73 -9.91 2.93 -10.31
N LEU A 74 -10.29 4.21 -10.38
CA LEU A 74 -9.61 5.26 -9.63
C LEU A 74 -9.67 4.99 -8.12
N VAL A 75 -10.89 4.83 -7.58
CA VAL A 75 -11.10 4.62 -6.14
C VAL A 75 -10.42 3.31 -5.70
N GLY A 76 -10.57 2.24 -6.49
CA GLY A 76 -9.89 0.97 -6.24
C GLY A 76 -8.36 1.11 -6.25
N GLY A 77 -7.82 1.93 -7.14
CA GLY A 77 -6.39 2.24 -7.21
C GLY A 77 -5.91 3.05 -6.01
N VAL A 78 -6.72 3.99 -5.50
CA VAL A 78 -6.47 4.70 -4.24
C VAL A 78 -6.40 3.72 -3.07
N VAL A 79 -7.40 2.83 -2.93
CA VAL A 79 -7.40 1.84 -1.86
C VAL A 79 -6.20 0.90 -1.96
N SER A 80 -5.85 0.47 -3.17
CA SER A 80 -4.66 -0.37 -3.40
C SER A 80 -3.36 0.36 -3.05
N LEU A 81 -3.28 1.67 -3.33
CA LEU A 81 -2.12 2.47 -2.92
C LEU A 81 -1.99 2.54 -1.39
N LEU A 82 -3.09 2.69 -0.66
CA LEU A 82 -3.06 2.69 0.81
C LEU A 82 -2.60 1.34 1.37
N ASP A 83 -3.05 0.26 0.75
CA ASP A 83 -2.66 -1.10 1.10
C ASP A 83 -1.15 -1.31 0.88
N GLU A 84 -0.66 -0.92 -0.30
CA GLU A 84 0.75 -1.01 -0.68
C GLU A 84 1.66 -0.15 0.21
N GLU A 85 1.16 0.96 0.76
CA GLU A 85 1.89 1.81 1.70
C GLU A 85 1.64 1.44 3.17
N ALA A 86 1.08 0.25 3.42
CA ALA A 86 0.84 -0.33 4.74
C ALA A 86 0.15 0.63 5.71
N VAL A 87 -0.99 1.21 5.30
CA VAL A 87 -1.72 2.20 6.12
C VAL A 87 -2.36 1.61 7.39
N GLY A 88 -2.20 0.31 7.67
CA GLY A 88 -2.62 -0.32 8.92
C GLY A 88 -4.13 -0.58 9.00
N VAL A 89 -4.82 -0.61 7.85
CA VAL A 89 -6.26 -0.88 7.75
C VAL A 89 -6.47 -2.07 6.82
N SER A 90 -7.29 -3.04 7.21
CA SER A 90 -7.72 -4.12 6.32
C SER A 90 -8.47 -3.55 5.11
N THR A 91 -7.83 -3.55 3.93
CA THR A 91 -8.34 -2.85 2.74
C THR A 91 -9.17 -3.74 1.81
N ARG A 92 -9.20 -5.07 2.01
CA ARG A 92 -9.82 -6.01 1.06
C ARG A 92 -11.30 -5.72 0.81
N SER A 93 -12.09 -5.58 1.87
CA SER A 93 -13.52 -5.24 1.77
C SER A 93 -13.72 -3.84 1.19
N LEU A 94 -12.84 -2.89 1.56
CA LEU A 94 -12.89 -1.52 1.05
C LEU A 94 -12.58 -1.46 -0.46
N LYS A 95 -11.65 -2.28 -0.96
CA LYS A 95 -11.29 -2.40 -2.38
C LYS A 95 -12.45 -2.97 -3.19
N LEU A 96 -13.13 -3.99 -2.67
CA LEU A 96 -14.36 -4.53 -3.27
C LEU A 96 -15.45 -3.47 -3.39
N VAL A 97 -15.71 -2.72 -2.32
CA VAL A 97 -16.69 -1.62 -2.34
C VAL A 97 -16.26 -0.54 -3.33
N ALA A 98 -14.99 -0.14 -3.33
CA ALA A 98 -14.45 0.87 -4.23
C ALA A 98 -14.59 0.52 -5.71
N LEU A 99 -14.36 -0.75 -6.07
CA LEU A 99 -14.47 -1.23 -7.45
C LEU A 99 -15.93 -1.42 -7.90
N THR A 100 -16.84 -1.76 -7.00
CA THR A 100 -18.21 -2.16 -7.37
C THR A 100 -19.24 -1.05 -7.19
N LEU A 101 -19.08 -0.16 -6.21
CA LEU A 101 -20.12 0.80 -5.85
C LEU A 101 -20.35 1.87 -6.93
N PRO A 102 -19.33 2.57 -7.48
CA PRO A 102 -19.58 3.57 -8.54
C PRO A 102 -20.23 2.98 -9.79
N LEU A 103 -19.77 1.78 -10.18
CA LEU A 103 -20.34 1.00 -11.30
C LEU A 103 -21.78 0.57 -11.04
N THR A 104 -22.08 0.01 -9.87
CA THR A 104 -23.44 -0.44 -9.51
C THR A 104 -24.41 0.74 -9.49
N VAL A 105 -24.03 1.87 -8.89
CA VAL A 105 -24.88 3.08 -8.83
C VAL A 105 -25.15 3.61 -10.24
N SER A 106 -24.12 3.68 -11.10
CA SER A 106 -24.30 4.17 -12.47
C SER A 106 -25.11 3.21 -13.33
N SER A 107 -24.93 1.90 -13.15
CA SER A 107 -25.72 0.88 -13.84
C SER A 107 -27.19 0.94 -13.44
N TYR A 108 -27.47 1.16 -12.15
CA TYR A 108 -28.82 1.39 -11.66
C TYR A 108 -29.46 2.64 -12.26
N ILE A 109 -28.72 3.74 -12.40
CA ILE A 109 -29.22 4.97 -13.03
C ILE A 109 -29.53 4.76 -14.52
N ILE A 110 -28.67 4.06 -15.24
CA ILE A 110 -28.90 3.70 -16.64
C ILE A 110 -30.15 2.82 -16.77
N LEU A 111 -30.29 1.82 -15.90
CA LEU A 111 -31.46 0.93 -15.90
C LEU A 111 -32.74 1.73 -15.58
N TYR A 112 -32.74 2.54 -14.53
CA TYR A 112 -33.86 3.40 -14.16
C TYR A 112 -34.23 4.35 -15.31
N ALA A 113 -33.23 4.93 -15.97
CA ALA A 113 -33.43 5.80 -17.12
C ALA A 113 -34.20 5.09 -18.25
N SER A 114 -33.93 3.80 -18.50
CA SER A 114 -34.64 3.06 -19.55
C SER A 114 -36.17 2.94 -19.35
N TYR A 115 -36.67 3.21 -18.15
CA TYR A 115 -38.10 3.16 -17.81
C TYR A 115 -38.78 4.52 -17.68
N VAL A 116 -38.03 5.62 -17.76
CA VAL A 116 -38.56 6.98 -17.58
C VAL A 116 -38.67 7.68 -18.95
N THR A 117 -39.66 8.56 -19.13
CA THR A 117 -39.99 9.15 -20.44
C THR A 117 -39.02 10.23 -20.93
N LYS A 118 -38.17 10.79 -20.04
CA LYS A 118 -37.15 11.82 -20.34
C LYS A 118 -35.95 11.77 -19.37
N PRO A 119 -35.24 10.65 -19.27
CA PRO A 119 -34.11 10.55 -18.36
C PRO A 119 -32.91 11.33 -18.92
N VAL A 120 -32.06 11.85 -18.04
CA VAL A 120 -30.75 12.35 -18.46
C VAL A 120 -29.66 11.64 -17.66
N PRO A 121 -29.48 10.32 -17.90
CA PRO A 121 -28.63 9.48 -17.05
C PRO A 121 -27.18 9.96 -17.04
N ILE A 122 -26.71 10.51 -18.17
CA ILE A 122 -25.39 11.12 -18.30
C ILE A 122 -25.18 12.18 -17.21
N TYR A 123 -26.15 13.08 -16.98
CA TYR A 123 -25.96 14.20 -16.06
C TYR A 123 -25.78 13.69 -14.63
N ILE A 124 -26.70 12.84 -14.17
CA ILE A 124 -26.70 12.29 -12.81
C ILE A 124 -25.46 11.41 -12.59
N SER A 125 -25.09 10.58 -13.57
CA SER A 125 -23.88 9.74 -13.49
C SER A 125 -22.61 10.56 -13.35
N PHE A 126 -22.46 11.69 -14.07
CA PHE A 126 -21.30 12.57 -13.92
C PHE A 126 -21.25 13.23 -12.55
N GLY A 127 -22.40 13.71 -12.03
CA GLY A 127 -22.49 14.32 -10.70
C GLY A 127 -22.08 13.35 -9.58
N ILE A 128 -22.64 12.14 -9.60
CA ILE A 128 -22.31 11.08 -8.62
C ILE A 128 -20.86 10.62 -8.77
N SER A 129 -20.38 10.48 -9.99
CA SER A 129 -18.98 10.17 -10.25
C SER A 129 -18.06 11.24 -9.68
N GLY A 130 -18.45 12.52 -9.76
CA GLY A 130 -17.75 13.63 -9.09
C GLY A 130 -17.64 13.43 -7.58
N ILE A 131 -18.69 12.92 -6.91
CA ILE A 131 -18.68 12.58 -5.47
C ILE A 131 -17.63 11.54 -5.16
N PHE A 132 -17.63 10.41 -5.87
CA PHE A 132 -16.61 9.38 -5.69
C PHE A 132 -15.20 9.88 -5.99
N TYR A 133 -15.05 10.72 -7.01
CA TYR A 133 -13.78 11.35 -7.37
C TYR A 133 -13.25 12.22 -6.23
N THR A 134 -14.09 13.10 -5.67
CA THR A 134 -13.74 13.96 -4.53
C THR A 134 -13.38 13.13 -3.30
N PHE A 135 -14.17 12.10 -2.97
CA PHE A 135 -13.82 11.21 -1.85
C PHE A 135 -12.51 10.47 -2.08
N ALA A 136 -12.22 10.01 -3.29
CA ALA A 136 -10.93 9.39 -3.62
C ALA A 136 -9.77 10.34 -3.33
N GLY A 137 -9.92 11.62 -3.69
CA GLY A 137 -8.91 12.66 -3.40
C GLY A 137 -8.74 12.95 -1.91
N VAL A 138 -9.84 13.00 -1.14
CA VAL A 138 -9.82 13.15 0.33
C VAL A 138 -9.14 11.96 0.99
N ILE A 139 -9.43 10.74 0.56
CA ILE A 139 -8.78 9.52 1.07
C ILE A 139 -7.28 9.53 0.74
N LEU A 140 -6.93 9.88 -0.51
CA LEU A 140 -5.53 10.05 -0.94
C LEU A 140 -4.77 11.07 -0.09
N TRP A 141 -5.44 12.00 0.58
CA TRP A 141 -4.77 12.98 1.44
C TRP A 141 -3.95 12.30 2.55
N SER A 142 -4.36 11.11 3.02
CA SER A 142 -3.59 10.32 3.97
C SER A 142 -2.22 9.90 3.43
N VAL A 143 -2.08 9.75 2.11
CA VAL A 143 -0.85 9.33 1.41
C VAL A 143 0.20 10.45 1.39
N ARG A 144 -0.18 11.71 1.65
CA ARG A 144 0.79 12.83 1.74
C ARG A 144 1.86 12.61 2.80
N ARG A 145 1.58 11.80 3.84
CA ARG A 145 2.58 11.43 4.85
C ARG A 145 3.77 10.68 4.25
N PHE A 146 3.53 10.00 3.13
CA PHE A 146 4.50 9.19 2.40
C PHE A 146 5.02 9.90 1.15
N TYR A 147 4.18 10.73 0.53
CA TYR A 147 4.49 11.50 -0.66
C TYR A 147 4.13 12.99 -0.41
N PRO A 148 4.94 13.75 0.36
CA PRO A 148 4.54 15.09 0.84
C PRO A 148 4.20 16.08 -0.27
N ARG A 149 4.95 16.09 -1.36
CA ARG A 149 4.71 16.99 -2.50
C ARG A 149 3.78 16.38 -3.54
N SER A 150 4.14 15.20 -4.07
CA SER A 150 3.39 14.56 -5.16
C SER A 150 2.04 14.00 -4.71
N GLY A 151 1.94 13.46 -3.49
CA GLY A 151 0.68 13.02 -2.91
C GLY A 151 -0.27 14.18 -2.63
N THR A 152 0.23 15.30 -2.09
CA THR A 152 -0.58 16.52 -1.88
C THR A 152 -1.12 17.06 -3.20
N LEU A 153 -0.27 17.14 -4.23
CA LEU A 153 -0.70 17.56 -5.56
C LEU A 153 -1.78 16.63 -6.13
N LEU A 154 -1.54 15.31 -6.08
CA LEU A 154 -2.50 14.32 -6.57
C LEU A 154 -3.84 14.46 -5.85
N SER A 155 -3.86 14.49 -4.52
CA SER A 155 -5.08 14.69 -3.74
C SER A 155 -5.82 15.97 -4.11
N ALA A 156 -5.11 17.10 -4.17
CA ALA A 156 -5.72 18.39 -4.48
C ALA A 156 -6.33 18.41 -5.88
N VAL A 157 -5.60 17.91 -6.88
CA VAL A 157 -6.08 17.83 -8.27
C VAL A 157 -7.31 16.93 -8.36
N ILE A 158 -7.28 15.76 -7.73
CA ILE A 158 -8.41 14.83 -7.73
C ILE A 158 -9.64 15.47 -7.04
N ILE A 159 -9.47 16.14 -5.89
CA ILE A 159 -10.57 16.85 -5.23
C ILE A 159 -11.16 17.92 -6.15
N LEU A 160 -10.33 18.77 -6.74
CA LEU A 160 -10.79 19.88 -7.59
C LEU A 160 -11.48 19.38 -8.85
N HIS A 161 -10.95 18.34 -9.51
CA HIS A 161 -11.61 17.78 -10.69
C HIS A 161 -12.92 17.06 -10.32
N GLY A 162 -12.98 16.41 -9.15
CA GLY A 162 -14.21 15.82 -8.65
C GLY A 162 -15.30 16.86 -8.42
N VAL A 163 -14.96 17.97 -7.76
CA VAL A 163 -15.87 19.12 -7.56
C VAL A 163 -16.30 19.73 -8.90
N HIS A 164 -15.37 19.92 -9.83
CA HIS A 164 -15.70 20.38 -11.19
C HIS A 164 -16.70 19.44 -11.86
N LYS A 165 -16.51 18.11 -11.80
CA LYS A 165 -17.47 17.16 -12.38
C LYS A 165 -18.88 17.22 -11.76
N MET A 166 -19.01 17.66 -10.52
CA MET A 166 -20.32 17.83 -9.86
C MET A 166 -21.12 19.00 -10.42
N ASP A 167 -20.50 19.95 -11.11
CA ASP A 167 -21.20 21.05 -11.75
C ASP A 167 -21.96 20.61 -13.02
N TYR A 168 -21.56 19.46 -13.59
CA TYR A 168 -22.02 19.00 -14.90
C TYR A 168 -23.55 18.87 -15.01
N PRO A 169 -24.30 18.28 -14.05
CA PRO A 169 -25.76 18.25 -14.10
C PRO A 169 -26.42 19.63 -14.18
N PHE A 170 -25.78 20.65 -13.63
CA PHE A 170 -26.34 21.99 -13.50
C PHE A 170 -25.92 22.90 -14.65
N LEU A 171 -24.66 22.80 -15.08
CA LEU A 171 -24.05 23.71 -16.04
C LEU A 171 -24.05 23.16 -17.47
N ARG A 172 -24.26 21.84 -17.68
CA ARG A 172 -24.32 21.27 -19.03
C ARG A 172 -25.43 21.85 -19.93
N PRO A 173 -26.63 22.18 -19.41
CA PRO A 173 -27.68 22.84 -20.19
C PRO A 173 -27.36 24.31 -20.54
N VAL A 174 -26.34 24.90 -19.92
CA VAL A 174 -25.95 26.30 -20.13
C VAL A 174 -24.98 26.38 -21.31
N GLU A 175 -25.51 26.65 -22.51
CA GLU A 175 -24.75 26.55 -23.77
C GLU A 175 -23.45 27.36 -23.81
N TRP A 176 -23.44 28.57 -23.26
CA TRP A 176 -22.24 29.42 -23.24
C TRP A 176 -21.14 28.89 -22.32
N PHE A 177 -21.51 28.13 -21.28
CA PHE A 177 -20.56 27.57 -20.32
C PHE A 177 -19.96 26.25 -20.83
N ALA A 178 -20.66 25.50 -21.68
CA ALA A 178 -20.20 24.19 -22.12
C ALA A 178 -18.75 24.19 -22.64
N PRO A 179 -18.31 25.09 -23.55
CA PRO A 179 -16.91 25.11 -24.00
C PRO A 179 -15.90 25.40 -22.87
N ILE A 180 -16.28 26.22 -21.89
CA ILE A 180 -15.45 26.56 -20.72
C ILE A 180 -15.32 25.33 -19.82
N GLY A 181 -16.43 24.66 -19.51
CA GLY A 181 -16.45 23.44 -18.70
C GLY A 181 -15.61 22.31 -19.29
N PHE A 182 -15.66 22.11 -20.61
CA PHE A 182 -14.80 21.13 -21.30
C PHE A 182 -13.32 21.54 -21.31
N THR A 183 -13.02 22.84 -21.45
CA THR A 183 -11.65 23.35 -21.37
C THR A 183 -11.06 23.15 -19.97
N LEU A 184 -11.83 23.46 -18.92
CA LEU A 184 -11.45 23.19 -17.52
C LEU A 184 -11.25 21.69 -17.28
N GLY A 185 -12.15 20.85 -17.81
CA GLY A 185 -11.99 19.40 -17.76
C GLY A 185 -10.69 18.93 -18.42
N ALA A 186 -10.35 19.46 -19.61
CA ALA A 186 -9.08 19.14 -20.28
C ALA A 186 -7.87 19.60 -19.45
N PHE A 187 -7.92 20.79 -18.85
CA PHE A 187 -6.89 21.28 -17.95
C PHE A 187 -6.70 20.37 -16.72
N PHE A 188 -7.78 19.95 -16.07
CA PHE A 188 -7.69 19.01 -14.95
C PHE A 188 -7.14 17.65 -15.37
N ASN A 189 -7.48 17.14 -16.56
CA ASN A 189 -6.88 15.90 -17.07
C ASN A 189 -5.36 16.04 -17.24
N VAL A 190 -4.85 17.18 -17.73
CA VAL A 190 -3.40 17.43 -17.80
C VAL A 190 -2.78 17.40 -16.40
N LEU A 191 -3.38 18.11 -15.44
CA LEU A 191 -2.90 18.12 -14.05
C LEU A 191 -2.92 16.74 -13.42
N GLU A 192 -3.95 15.93 -13.69
CA GLU A 192 -4.05 14.56 -13.20
C GLU A 192 -2.91 13.71 -13.73
N VAL A 193 -2.69 13.71 -15.04
CA VAL A 193 -1.60 12.95 -15.64
C VAL A 193 -0.25 13.35 -15.02
N ILE A 194 0.00 14.66 -14.86
CA ILE A 194 1.20 15.15 -14.20
C ILE A 194 1.29 14.64 -12.76
N ALA A 195 0.21 14.74 -11.97
CA ALA A 195 0.21 14.34 -10.58
C ALA A 195 0.40 12.82 -10.40
N PHE A 196 -0.28 12.00 -11.20
CA PHE A 196 -0.06 10.55 -11.22
C PHE A 196 1.39 10.21 -11.57
N LEU A 197 1.93 10.81 -12.63
CA LEU A 197 3.33 10.56 -13.02
C LEU A 197 4.32 11.02 -11.95
N GLN A 198 4.09 12.13 -11.25
CA GLN A 198 4.95 12.56 -10.15
C GLN A 198 4.95 11.56 -8.98
N VAL A 199 3.80 10.96 -8.66
CA VAL A 199 3.76 9.87 -7.67
C VAL A 199 4.53 8.67 -8.19
N VAL A 200 4.26 8.21 -9.42
CA VAL A 200 4.87 7.00 -10.00
C VAL A 200 6.38 7.11 -10.19
N LEU A 201 6.87 8.30 -10.55
CA LEU A 201 8.30 8.56 -10.78
C LEU A 201 9.06 8.86 -9.48
N SER A 202 8.37 9.06 -8.35
CA SER A 202 9.04 9.27 -7.08
C SER A 202 9.90 8.06 -6.70
N GLU A 203 11.03 8.30 -6.02
CA GLU A 203 11.93 7.22 -5.61
C GLU A 203 11.22 6.22 -4.72
N ARG A 204 10.47 6.71 -3.72
CA ARG A 204 9.66 5.88 -2.85
C ARG A 204 8.75 4.97 -3.65
N PHE A 205 7.98 5.48 -4.60
CA PHE A 205 7.02 4.64 -5.35
C PHE A 205 7.70 3.51 -6.14
N ARG A 206 8.87 3.79 -6.71
CA ARG A 206 9.69 2.81 -7.45
C ARG A 206 10.39 1.78 -6.56
N HIS A 207 10.51 2.05 -5.26
CA HIS A 207 11.20 1.22 -4.27
C HIS A 207 10.27 0.66 -3.18
N VAL A 208 8.99 1.05 -3.15
CA VAL A 208 7.94 0.38 -2.38
C VAL A 208 7.68 -0.97 -3.06
N GLY A 209 7.99 -2.07 -2.34
CA GLY A 209 8.15 -3.41 -2.92
C GLY A 209 9.61 -3.82 -3.18
N LYS A 210 10.58 -2.91 -3.05
CA LYS A 210 11.99 -3.22 -2.73
C LYS A 210 12.29 -3.08 -1.23
N THR A 211 11.26 -2.97 -0.41
CA THR A 211 11.32 -3.44 0.97
C THR A 211 11.53 -4.94 0.94
N ILE A 212 12.81 -5.32 1.06
CA ILE A 212 13.34 -6.65 1.42
C ILE A 212 12.32 -7.77 1.19
N GLY A 213 12.23 -8.27 -0.04
CA GLY A 213 11.46 -9.48 -0.31
C GLY A 213 11.94 -10.65 0.55
N PRO A 214 11.13 -11.72 0.68
CA PRO A 214 11.53 -12.95 1.38
C PRO A 214 12.83 -13.57 0.83
N ASP A 215 13.30 -13.16 -0.36
CA ASP A 215 14.57 -13.57 -0.95
C ASP A 215 15.79 -12.75 -0.47
N VAL A 216 15.59 -11.60 0.17
CA VAL A 216 16.67 -10.76 0.74
C VAL A 216 16.84 -11.02 2.24
N ILE A 217 15.76 -11.36 2.96
CA ILE A 217 15.87 -11.86 4.34
C ILE A 217 16.38 -13.29 4.29
N LYS A 218 17.66 -13.46 4.64
CA LYS A 218 18.22 -14.80 4.81
C LYS A 218 17.43 -15.51 5.91
N LYS A 219 16.90 -16.69 5.59
CA LYS A 219 16.22 -17.56 6.55
C LYS A 219 17.23 -18.26 7.43
N GLY A 220 16.80 -18.61 8.65
CA GLY A 220 17.61 -19.33 9.61
C GLY A 220 18.07 -18.47 10.79
N VAL A 221 19.07 -18.97 11.50
CA VAL A 221 19.57 -18.37 12.74
C VAL A 221 20.89 -17.66 12.48
N PHE A 222 21.04 -16.45 13.01
CA PHE A 222 22.26 -15.64 12.89
C PHE A 222 22.66 -15.15 14.28
N ILE A 223 23.93 -15.33 14.61
CA ILE A 223 24.55 -14.73 15.78
C ILE A 223 25.21 -13.44 15.32
N VAL A 224 24.84 -12.31 15.94
CA VAL A 224 25.29 -10.98 15.55
C VAL A 224 25.93 -10.30 16.76
N PRO A 225 27.14 -9.74 16.63
CA PRO A 225 27.76 -9.00 17.73
C PRO A 225 27.05 -7.65 17.96
N PRO A 226 27.06 -7.11 19.18
CA PRO A 226 26.30 -5.91 19.54
C PRO A 226 26.62 -4.65 18.70
N ASP A 227 27.86 -4.53 18.21
CA ASP A 227 28.32 -3.44 17.35
C ASP A 227 27.66 -3.47 15.96
N ARG A 228 27.43 -4.66 15.40
CA ARG A 228 26.75 -4.85 14.12
C ARG A 228 25.24 -4.74 14.22
N PHE A 229 24.66 -4.92 15.40
CA PHE A 229 23.21 -4.89 15.59
C PHE A 229 22.56 -3.56 15.17
N ALA A 230 23.25 -2.43 15.33
CA ALA A 230 22.76 -1.13 14.87
C ALA A 230 22.44 -1.10 13.36
N SER A 231 23.25 -1.75 12.54
CA SER A 231 23.00 -1.86 11.09
C SER A 231 21.75 -2.68 10.75
N TYR A 232 21.41 -3.68 11.59
CA TYR A 232 20.18 -4.46 11.44
C TYR A 232 18.95 -3.66 11.85
N ILE A 233 19.04 -2.82 12.88
CA ILE A 233 17.94 -1.93 13.28
C ILE A 233 17.59 -0.99 12.11
N GLU A 234 18.61 -0.38 11.48
CA GLU A 234 18.40 0.50 10.33
C GLU A 234 17.78 -0.25 9.15
N ALA A 235 18.33 -1.42 8.79
CA ALA A 235 17.85 -2.23 7.67
C ALA A 235 16.43 -2.78 7.88
N LEU A 236 16.06 -3.10 9.12
CA LEU A 236 14.76 -3.69 9.49
C LEU A 236 13.78 -2.66 10.08
N SER A 237 14.10 -1.37 10.01
CA SER A 237 13.28 -0.29 10.58
C SER A 237 11.84 -0.26 10.05
N GLU A 238 11.68 -0.61 8.78
CA GLU A 238 10.38 -0.65 8.11
C GLU A 238 9.69 -2.03 8.15
N PHE A 239 10.36 -3.05 8.71
CA PHE A 239 9.91 -4.44 8.75
C PHE A 239 9.22 -4.77 10.09
N PRO A 240 8.13 -5.57 10.10
CA PRO A 240 7.56 -6.05 11.35
C PRO A 240 8.55 -7.01 12.01
N VAL A 241 9.06 -6.67 13.19
CA VAL A 241 10.02 -7.50 13.94
C VAL A 241 9.46 -7.76 15.32
N LEU A 242 9.56 -9.00 15.78
CA LEU A 242 9.34 -9.35 17.19
C LEU A 242 10.67 -9.27 17.93
N ALA A 243 10.81 -8.33 18.85
CA ALA A 243 12.06 -8.09 19.57
C ALA A 243 11.91 -8.36 21.07
N PHE A 244 12.79 -9.20 21.61
CA PHE A 244 13.01 -9.39 23.04
C PHE A 244 14.30 -8.66 23.39
N THR A 245 14.21 -7.54 24.10
CA THR A 245 15.35 -6.62 24.28
C THR A 245 15.35 -5.93 25.64
N ARG A 246 16.50 -5.39 26.04
CA ARG A 246 16.60 -4.45 27.17
C ARG A 246 16.72 -3.00 26.71
N LYS A 247 16.90 -2.76 25.41
CA LYS A 247 16.99 -1.43 24.80
C LYS A 247 15.60 -0.80 24.65
N ARG A 248 15.57 0.52 24.70
CA ARG A 248 14.33 1.33 24.59
C ARG A 248 14.22 2.10 23.29
N ASP A 249 15.33 2.27 22.57
CA ASP A 249 15.41 3.04 21.33
C ASP A 249 15.33 2.07 20.15
N LEU A 250 14.10 1.73 19.75
CA LEU A 250 13.80 0.80 18.66
C LEU A 250 12.67 1.37 17.78
N PRO A 251 12.59 0.98 16.51
CA PRO A 251 11.56 1.46 15.59
C PRO A 251 10.13 1.17 16.09
N ASP A 252 9.22 2.14 15.94
CA ASP A 252 7.82 2.05 16.40
C ASP A 252 7.04 0.86 15.80
N LYS A 253 7.49 0.33 14.66
CA LYS A 253 6.87 -0.82 13.98
C LYS A 253 7.19 -2.17 14.63
N TRP A 254 8.17 -2.22 15.53
CA TRP A 254 8.59 -3.46 16.16
C TRP A 254 7.65 -3.81 17.32
N GLU A 255 7.28 -5.08 17.43
CA GLU A 255 6.63 -5.61 18.62
C GLU A 255 7.73 -5.88 19.66
N VAL A 256 7.85 -5.01 20.66
CA VAL A 256 8.92 -5.06 21.65
C VAL A 256 8.44 -5.62 22.97
N HIS A 257 9.10 -6.69 23.44
CA HIS A 257 8.98 -7.24 24.77
C HIS A 257 10.25 -6.95 25.58
N SER A 258 10.11 -6.21 26.67
CA SER A 258 11.26 -5.89 27.52
C SER A 258 11.67 -7.08 28.37
N LEU A 259 12.97 -7.43 28.35
CA LEU A 259 13.54 -8.45 29.23
C LEU A 259 13.89 -7.83 30.59
N THR A 260 13.08 -8.10 31.60
CA THR A 260 13.21 -7.51 32.93
C THR A 260 12.53 -8.36 33.99
N THR A 261 12.99 -8.28 35.24
CA THR A 261 12.35 -8.92 36.39
C THR A 261 11.11 -8.17 36.88
N ILE A 262 10.82 -6.98 36.33
CA ILE A 262 9.64 -6.19 36.71
C ILE A 262 8.40 -6.74 36.00
N GLU A 263 7.42 -7.19 36.79
CA GLU A 263 6.15 -7.72 36.29
C GLU A 263 5.21 -6.59 35.86
N GLU A 264 5.28 -6.19 34.59
CA GLU A 264 4.34 -5.28 33.93
C GLU A 264 3.82 -5.87 32.62
N PRO A 265 2.66 -5.42 32.12
CA PRO A 265 2.15 -5.82 30.81
C PRO A 265 3.17 -5.55 29.70
N GLY A 266 3.51 -6.57 28.91
CA GLY A 266 4.51 -6.49 27.83
C GLY A 266 5.93 -6.88 28.24
N ASN A 267 6.23 -6.95 29.55
CA ASN A 267 7.52 -7.43 30.05
C ASN A 267 7.56 -8.97 30.12
N ILE A 268 8.75 -9.52 29.91
CA ILE A 268 9.04 -10.94 30.06
C ILE A 268 10.22 -11.12 31.01
N GLY A 269 10.00 -11.91 32.05
CA GLY A 269 11.04 -12.27 33.01
C GLY A 269 12.15 -13.10 32.35
N PRO A 270 13.42 -12.97 32.77
CA PRO A 270 14.53 -13.71 32.16
C PRO A 270 14.32 -15.24 32.26
N THR A 271 13.74 -15.73 33.36
CA THR A 271 13.43 -17.16 33.57
C THR A 271 12.16 -17.63 32.85
N GLN A 272 11.42 -16.73 32.18
CA GLN A 272 10.17 -17.05 31.49
C GLN A 272 10.40 -17.44 30.02
N LEU A 273 11.40 -18.30 29.77
CA LEU A 273 11.77 -18.78 28.42
C LEU A 273 10.59 -19.36 27.63
N HIS A 274 9.64 -19.98 28.32
CA HIS A 274 8.40 -20.51 27.72
C HIS A 274 7.53 -19.43 27.06
N ARG A 275 7.46 -18.22 27.62
CA ARG A 275 6.70 -17.10 27.04
C ARG A 275 7.35 -16.61 25.75
N ILE A 276 8.68 -16.55 25.73
CA ILE A 276 9.44 -16.17 24.53
C ILE A 276 9.17 -17.17 23.40
N ILE A 277 9.17 -18.48 23.71
CA ILE A 277 8.82 -19.55 22.75
C ILE A 277 7.40 -19.36 22.22
N GLU A 278 6.41 -19.18 23.10
CA GLU A 278 5.01 -19.06 22.71
C GLU A 278 4.74 -17.84 21.83
N ARG A 279 5.28 -16.67 22.21
CA ARG A 279 5.17 -15.44 21.42
C ARG A 279 5.85 -15.59 20.07
N THR A 280 7.07 -16.12 20.05
CA THR A 280 7.81 -16.38 18.81
C THR A 280 7.04 -17.32 17.87
N ARG A 281 6.53 -18.44 18.39
CA ARG A 281 5.75 -19.39 17.59
C ARG A 281 4.51 -18.72 16.99
N SER A 282 3.77 -17.96 17.78
CA SER A 282 2.52 -17.31 17.36
C SER A 282 2.79 -16.29 16.26
N TYR A 283 3.78 -15.43 16.47
CA TYR A 283 4.22 -14.41 15.51
C TYR A 283 4.73 -15.04 14.19
N LEU A 284 5.60 -16.06 14.26
CA LEU A 284 6.11 -16.74 13.07
C LEU A 284 5.00 -17.45 12.28
N ALA A 285 4.04 -18.07 12.97
CA ALA A 285 2.89 -18.72 12.33
C ALA A 285 1.97 -17.71 11.63
N GLU A 286 1.78 -16.52 12.22
CA GLU A 286 1.02 -15.43 11.59
C GLU A 286 1.73 -14.90 10.34
N ALA A 287 3.01 -14.55 10.46
CA ALA A 287 3.84 -14.11 9.34
C ALA A 287 3.81 -15.12 8.17
N HIS A 288 3.94 -16.41 8.49
CA HIS A 288 3.88 -17.48 7.49
C HIS A 288 2.53 -17.54 6.77
N ARG A 289 1.41 -17.39 7.48
CA ARG A 289 0.06 -17.36 6.89
C ARG A 289 -0.15 -16.15 5.98
N GLU A 290 0.47 -15.03 6.30
CA GLU A 290 0.43 -13.80 5.51
C GLU A 290 1.41 -13.79 4.33
N GLY A 291 2.24 -14.83 4.19
CA GLY A 291 3.22 -14.96 3.12
C GLY A 291 4.43 -14.04 3.30
N VAL A 292 4.70 -13.57 4.52
CA VAL A 292 5.85 -12.72 4.86
C VAL A 292 6.85 -13.48 5.74
N THR A 293 8.13 -13.15 5.63
CA THR A 293 9.17 -13.75 6.47
C THR A 293 9.10 -13.17 7.88
N GLY A 294 8.77 -13.98 8.89
CA GLY A 294 8.82 -13.50 10.28
C GLY A 294 10.26 -13.29 10.75
N VAL A 295 10.55 -12.12 11.35
CA VAL A 295 11.87 -11.77 11.88
C VAL A 295 11.80 -11.62 13.40
N VAL A 296 12.63 -12.38 14.09
CA VAL A 296 12.70 -12.39 15.56
C VAL A 296 14.08 -11.95 16.00
N VAL A 297 14.14 -11.05 16.97
CA VAL A 297 15.38 -10.54 17.57
C VAL A 297 15.40 -10.89 19.05
N ILE A 298 16.50 -11.47 19.51
CA ILE A 298 16.81 -11.62 20.94
C ILE A 298 18.07 -10.81 21.23
N GLU A 299 17.88 -9.67 21.88
CA GLU A 299 18.94 -8.79 22.34
C GLU A 299 19.00 -8.86 23.88
N GLY A 300 20.13 -9.34 24.41
CA GLY A 300 20.26 -9.67 25.83
C GLY A 300 20.27 -11.18 26.10
N LEU A 301 20.84 -11.97 25.19
CA LEU A 301 21.08 -13.39 25.44
C LEU A 301 21.98 -13.60 26.67
N GLU A 302 22.93 -12.70 26.90
CA GLU A 302 23.79 -12.67 28.09
C GLU A 302 22.96 -12.48 29.36
N TYR A 303 21.90 -11.68 29.27
CA TYR A 303 20.99 -11.48 30.40
C TYR A 303 20.24 -12.77 30.72
N LEU A 304 19.77 -13.51 29.71
CA LEU A 304 19.16 -14.83 29.93
C LEU A 304 20.17 -15.84 30.50
N MET A 305 21.41 -15.85 29.98
CA MET A 305 22.50 -16.70 30.48
C MET A 305 22.85 -16.47 31.95
N MET A 306 22.60 -15.26 32.49
CA MET A 306 22.85 -14.97 33.90
C MET A 306 21.80 -15.58 34.85
N TYR A 307 20.58 -15.81 34.37
CA TYR A 307 19.46 -16.29 35.20
C TYR A 307 19.13 -17.77 34.97
N ASP A 308 19.46 -18.31 33.81
CA ASP A 308 19.17 -19.69 33.43
C ASP A 308 20.46 -20.51 33.24
N ASP A 309 20.40 -21.80 33.58
CA ASP A 309 21.53 -22.68 33.32
C ASP A 309 21.72 -22.88 31.81
N PHE A 310 22.98 -23.07 31.41
CA PHE A 310 23.34 -23.18 30.00
C PHE A 310 22.58 -24.31 29.28
N ARG A 311 22.29 -25.43 29.94
CA ARG A 311 21.58 -26.56 29.30
C ARG A 311 20.12 -26.19 29.03
N SER A 312 19.45 -25.51 29.96
CA SER A 312 18.09 -24.98 29.76
C SER A 312 18.05 -24.00 28.58
N LEU A 313 18.99 -23.04 28.55
CA LEU A 313 19.07 -22.06 27.47
C LEU A 313 19.31 -22.71 26.11
N MET A 314 20.16 -23.73 26.03
CA MET A 314 20.41 -24.46 24.78
C MET A 314 19.16 -25.18 24.25
N LYS A 315 18.36 -25.80 25.13
CA LYS A 315 17.07 -26.41 24.72
C LYS A 315 16.08 -25.37 24.23
N PHE A 316 16.03 -24.23 24.91
CA PHE A 316 15.20 -23.09 24.53
C PHE A 316 15.58 -22.57 23.14
N LEU A 317 16.87 -22.29 22.90
CA LEU A 317 17.35 -21.80 21.61
C LEU A 317 17.16 -22.82 20.48
N ALA A 318 17.37 -24.11 20.76
CA ALA A 318 17.06 -25.19 19.81
C ALA A 318 15.57 -25.17 19.40
N THR A 319 14.68 -25.04 20.39
CA THR A 319 13.24 -24.97 20.15
C THR A 319 12.86 -23.75 19.29
N LEU A 320 13.48 -22.59 19.53
CA LEU A 320 13.27 -21.41 18.69
C LEU A 320 13.78 -21.64 17.26
N SER A 321 14.97 -22.22 17.10
CA SER A 321 15.55 -22.57 15.80
C SER A 321 14.64 -23.51 15.01
N ASP A 322 14.03 -24.49 15.67
CA ASP A 322 13.06 -25.41 15.05
C ASP A 322 11.84 -24.65 14.51
N TYR A 323 11.27 -23.71 15.29
CA TYR A 323 10.15 -22.89 14.81
C TYR A 323 10.53 -21.96 13.67
N VAL A 324 11.71 -21.33 13.74
CA VAL A 324 12.23 -20.47 12.68
C VAL A 324 12.38 -21.26 11.38
N THR A 325 12.91 -22.47 11.46
CA THR A 325 13.05 -23.38 10.32
C THR A 325 11.69 -23.81 9.78
N LEU A 326 10.77 -24.20 10.67
CA LEU A 326 9.42 -24.67 10.32
C LEU A 326 8.62 -23.61 9.55
N TYR A 327 8.66 -22.35 9.99
CA TYR A 327 7.89 -21.26 9.38
C TYR A 327 8.68 -20.48 8.30
N GLY A 328 9.96 -20.80 8.11
CA GLY A 328 10.83 -20.12 7.14
C GLY A 328 11.17 -18.67 7.53
N GLY A 329 11.37 -18.42 8.83
CA GLY A 329 11.69 -17.12 9.41
C GLY A 329 13.19 -16.84 9.54
N MET A 330 13.50 -15.73 10.20
CA MET A 330 14.85 -15.31 10.59
C MET A 330 14.91 -15.09 12.10
N LEU A 331 15.96 -15.60 12.75
CA LEU A 331 16.27 -15.34 14.15
C LEU A 331 17.63 -14.65 14.26
N LEU A 332 17.63 -13.45 14.82
CA LEU A 332 18.81 -12.67 15.15
C LEU A 332 19.09 -12.80 16.65
N LEU A 333 20.18 -13.47 17.00
CA LEU A 333 20.69 -13.55 18.36
C LEU A 333 21.81 -12.53 18.53
N VAL A 334 21.57 -11.47 19.30
CA VAL A 334 22.60 -10.50 19.63
C VAL A 334 23.39 -11.01 20.82
N LEU A 335 24.68 -11.31 20.59
CA LEU A 335 25.57 -11.89 21.59
C LEU A 335 26.99 -11.34 21.41
N ASP A 336 27.58 -10.84 22.50
CA ASP A 336 29.03 -10.64 22.57
C ASP A 336 29.71 -12.00 22.73
N GLU A 337 30.47 -12.43 21.71
CA GLU A 337 31.18 -13.71 21.69
C GLU A 337 32.22 -13.85 22.81
N ARG A 338 32.58 -12.76 23.50
CA ARG A 338 33.45 -12.76 24.68
C ARG A 338 32.76 -13.17 25.97
N SER A 339 31.43 -13.17 25.99
CA SER A 339 30.60 -13.51 27.16
C SER A 339 30.57 -15.03 27.46
N PRO A 340 30.28 -15.93 26.50
CA PRO A 340 30.38 -17.37 26.72
C PRO A 340 31.85 -17.86 26.71
N SER A 341 32.12 -18.95 27.44
CA SER A 341 33.38 -19.69 27.23
C SER A 341 33.48 -20.27 25.82
N GLU A 342 34.69 -20.49 25.30
CA GLU A 342 34.90 -21.08 23.96
C GLU A 342 34.11 -22.39 23.74
N LYS A 343 34.05 -23.23 24.79
CA LYS A 343 33.28 -24.49 24.77
C LYS A 343 31.77 -24.24 24.63
N GLN A 344 31.23 -23.23 25.32
CA GLN A 344 29.82 -22.85 25.23
C GLN A 344 29.50 -22.26 23.86
N LEU A 345 30.34 -21.39 23.32
CA LEU A 345 30.17 -20.80 21.99
C LEU A 345 30.17 -21.87 20.89
N LYS A 346 31.09 -22.84 20.95
CA LYS A 346 31.12 -23.97 20.01
C LYS A 346 29.85 -24.82 20.08
N THR A 347 29.36 -25.08 21.30
CA THR A 347 28.11 -25.83 21.51
C THR A 347 26.92 -25.05 20.97
N LEU A 348 26.89 -23.73 21.17
CA LEU A 348 25.87 -22.83 20.66
C LEU A 348 25.77 -22.88 19.13
N ARG A 349 26.89 -22.66 18.44
CA ARG A 349 26.97 -22.72 16.96
C ARG A 349 26.53 -24.09 16.42
N GLN A 350 26.97 -25.17 17.07
CA GLN A 350 26.62 -26.53 16.68
C GLN A 350 25.11 -26.81 16.77
N VAL A 351 24.45 -26.44 17.89
CA VAL A 351 23.01 -26.70 18.06
C VAL A 351 22.16 -25.85 17.12
N LEU A 352 22.60 -24.64 16.81
CA LEU A 352 21.88 -23.73 15.93
C LEU A 352 22.20 -23.93 14.45
N ASN A 353 23.09 -24.87 14.11
CA ASN A 353 23.60 -25.09 12.75
C ASN A 353 24.11 -23.80 12.08
N VAL A 354 24.72 -22.91 12.86
CA VAL A 354 25.30 -21.65 12.37
C VAL A 354 26.75 -21.93 12.02
N GLY A 355 27.12 -21.77 10.75
CA GLY A 355 28.51 -21.86 10.29
C GLY A 355 29.36 -20.67 10.79
N ASP A 356 30.68 -20.85 10.81
CA ASP A 356 31.65 -19.81 11.17
C ASP A 356 31.59 -18.58 10.24
#